data_AF-A0AAJ2C9T9-F1
#
_entry.id   AF-A0AAJ2C9T9-F1
#
_cell.length_a   1.000
_cell.length_b   1.000
_cell.length_c   1.000
_cell.angle_alpha   90.00
_cell.angle_beta   90.00
_cell.angle_gamma   90.00
#
_symmetry.space_group_name_H-M   'P 1'
#
loop_
_entity.id
_entity.type
_entity.pdbx_description
1 polymer ?
#
loop_
_entity_poly.entity_id
_entity_poly.type
_entity_poly.pdbx_seq_one_letter_code
_entity_poly.pdbx_strand_id
1 'polypeptide(L)'
;MAPPWPPSRFWQYWALAGMLVLTAAFWWSVAGYSLFEEATSRGQIADGLLRFSLMILTPALVLVWLIAAWLRRRVGETGYWQLLGLVAMIWTGSVLVTRTLVG
;
A
#
# COMPACT_ATOMS: atom_id res chain seq x y z
N MET A 1 0.79 33.56 18.49
CA MET A 1 0.40 33.53 17.06
C MET A 1 -0.62 32.41 16.91
N ALA A 2 -1.85 32.71 16.51
CA ALA A 2 -2.87 31.69 16.26
C ALA A 2 -2.46 30.83 15.05
N PRO A 3 -2.77 29.52 15.03
CA PRO A 3 -2.47 28.68 13.88
C PRO A 3 -3.13 29.25 12.61
N PRO A 4 -2.48 29.14 11.44
CA PRO A 4 -3.00 29.71 10.20
C PRO A 4 -4.36 29.10 9.88
N TRP A 5 -5.34 29.98 9.68
CA TRP A 5 -6.66 29.64 9.16
C TRP A 5 -6.61 29.58 7.63
N PRO A 6 -7.17 28.55 6.97
CA PRO A 6 -7.91 27.43 7.53
C PRO A 6 -7.02 26.27 8.04
N PRO A 7 -7.49 25.48 9.02
CA PRO A 7 -6.77 24.32 9.53
C PRO A 7 -6.52 23.29 8.42
N SER A 8 -5.38 22.60 8.47
CA SER A 8 -5.01 21.64 7.43
C SER A 8 -6.06 20.52 7.31
N ARG A 9 -6.42 20.18 6.07
CA ARG A 9 -7.39 19.12 5.75
C ARG A 9 -6.76 17.73 5.74
N PHE A 10 -5.55 17.60 6.27
CA PHE A 10 -4.75 16.39 6.25
C PHE A 10 -5.53 15.16 6.72
N TRP A 11 -6.21 15.25 7.87
CA TRP A 11 -6.92 14.12 8.47
C TRP A 11 -8.14 13.67 7.66
N GLN A 12 -8.79 14.60 6.97
CA GLN A 12 -9.89 14.27 6.06
C GLN A 12 -9.37 13.46 4.86
N TYR A 13 -8.29 13.93 4.21
CA TYR A 13 -7.69 13.21 3.09
C TYR A 13 -7.05 11.89 3.52
N TRP A 14 -6.43 11.84 4.70
CA TRP A 14 -5.86 10.63 5.28
C TRP A 14 -6.93 9.55 5.49
N ALA A 15 -8.10 9.93 5.99
CA ALA A 15 -9.23 9.02 6.17
C ALA A 15 -9.75 8.50 4.82
N LEU A 16 -9.90 9.38 3.83
CA LEU A 16 -10.32 9.00 2.47
C LEU A 16 -9.32 8.05 1.80
N ALA A 17 -8.02 8.35 1.90
CA ALA A 17 -6.96 7.47 1.42
C ALA A 17 -6.97 6.12 2.13
N GLY A 18 -7.33 6.10 3.42
CA GLY A 18 -7.44 4.88 4.22
C GLY A 18 -8.43 3.87 3.67
N MET A 19 -9.59 4.32 3.20
CA MET A 19 -10.56 3.44 2.56
C MET A 19 -9.96 2.73 1.34
N LEU A 20 -9.21 3.47 0.51
CA LEU A 20 -8.53 2.91 -0.66
C LEU A 20 -7.41 1.93 -0.28
N VAL A 21 -6.53 2.34 0.65
CA VAL A 21 -5.41 1.53 1.13
C VAL A 21 -5.89 0.22 1.73
N LEU A 22 -6.88 0.27 2.63
CA LEU A 22 -7.41 -0.91 3.29
C LEU A 22 -8.13 -1.84 2.32
N THR A 23 -8.94 -1.29 1.41
CA THR A 23 -9.65 -2.10 0.40
C THR A 23 -8.66 -2.79 -0.53
N ALA A 24 -7.64 -2.06 -1.00
CA ALA A 24 -6.61 -2.59 -1.88
C ALA A 24 -5.78 -3.69 -1.19
N ALA A 25 -5.35 -3.44 0.06
CA ALA A 25 -4.61 -4.40 0.86
C ALA A 25 -5.43 -5.66 1.12
N PHE A 26 -6.68 -5.50 1.57
CA PHE A 26 -7.58 -6.61 1.84
C PHE A 26 -7.81 -7.46 0.58
N TRP A 27 -8.21 -6.82 -0.53
CA TRP A 27 -8.54 -7.53 -1.76
C TRP A 27 -7.33 -8.28 -2.33
N TRP A 28 -6.14 -7.66 -2.30
CA TRP A 28 -4.93 -8.32 -2.76
C TRP A 28 -4.50 -9.46 -1.85
N SER A 29 -4.68 -9.35 -0.53
CA SER A 29 -4.44 -10.48 0.38
C SER A 29 -5.33 -11.67 0.06
N VAL A 30 -6.63 -11.45 -0.16
CA VAL A 30 -7.58 -12.53 -0.51
C VAL A 30 -7.24 -13.13 -1.87
N ALA A 31 -7.09 -12.29 -2.91
CA ALA A 31 -6.80 -12.76 -4.24
C ALA A 31 -5.42 -13.40 -4.36
N GLY A 32 -4.41 -12.87 -3.67
CA GLY A 32 -3.08 -13.46 -3.66
C GLY A 32 -3.06 -14.80 -2.95
N TYR A 33 -3.88 -14.99 -1.90
CA TYR A 33 -4.02 -16.27 -1.23
C TYR A 33 -4.66 -17.33 -2.14
N SER A 34 -5.73 -17.00 -2.85
CA SER A 34 -6.35 -17.94 -3.79
C SER A 34 -5.37 -18.33 -4.91
N LEU A 35 -4.61 -17.37 -5.41
CA LEU A 35 -3.55 -17.62 -6.38
C LEU A 35 -2.46 -18.55 -5.81
N PHE A 36 -2.15 -18.50 -4.52
CA PHE A 36 -1.22 -19.44 -3.88
C PHE A 36 -1.76 -20.86 -3.82
N GLU A 37 -3.06 -21.05 -3.56
CA GLU A 37 -3.68 -22.38 -3.50
C GLU A 37 -3.73 -23.07 -4.87
N GLU A 38 -3.92 -22.31 -5.95
CA GLU A 38 -4.01 -22.83 -7.33
C GLU A 38 -2.65 -23.14 -7.99
N ALA A 39 -1.53 -23.00 -7.27
CA ALA A 39 -0.18 -22.92 -7.82
C ALA A 39 0.44 -24.25 -8.32
N THR A 40 -0.34 -25.18 -8.89
CA THR A 40 0.16 -26.49 -9.33
C THR A 40 1.21 -26.42 -10.47
N SER A 41 1.38 -25.28 -11.16
CA SER A 41 2.35 -25.15 -12.27
C SER A 41 2.92 -23.74 -12.54
N ARG A 42 3.24 -22.94 -11.50
CA ARG A 42 3.83 -21.59 -11.71
C ARG A 42 5.35 -21.56 -11.71
N GLY A 43 5.91 -20.57 -12.40
CA GLY A 43 7.34 -20.27 -12.37
C GLY A 43 7.76 -19.65 -11.05
N GLN A 44 8.92 -20.03 -10.53
CA GLN A 44 9.47 -19.57 -9.23
C GLN A 44 9.49 -18.04 -9.05
N ILE A 45 9.66 -17.28 -10.14
CA ILE A 45 9.67 -15.81 -10.11
C ILE A 45 8.28 -15.26 -9.74
N ALA A 46 7.22 -15.83 -10.29
CA ALA A 46 5.85 -15.40 -10.02
C ALA A 46 5.48 -15.65 -8.55
N ASP A 47 5.83 -16.83 -8.03
CA ASP A 47 5.58 -17.20 -6.63
C ASP A 47 6.40 -16.36 -5.65
N GLY A 48 7.68 -16.13 -5.97
CA GLY A 48 8.55 -15.27 -5.16
C GLY A 48 8.02 -13.84 -5.07
N LEU A 49 7.60 -13.27 -6.21
CA LEU A 49 7.03 -11.94 -6.26
C LEU A 49 5.67 -11.86 -5.55
N LEU A 50 4.81 -12.87 -5.72
CA LEU A 50 3.53 -12.97 -5.02
C LEU A 50 3.74 -13.01 -3.49
N ARG A 51 4.69 -13.83 -3.03
CA ARG A 51 5.02 -13.92 -1.60
C ARG A 51 5.53 -12.60 -1.04
N PHE A 52 6.45 -11.96 -1.77
CA PHE A 52 7.00 -10.65 -1.40
C PHE A 52 5.90 -9.58 -1.33
N SER A 53 5.01 -9.58 -2.33
CA SER A 53 3.90 -8.63 -2.40
C SER A 53 2.94 -8.77 -1.21
N LEU A 54 2.61 -10.01 -0.83
CA LEU A 54 1.72 -10.29 0.29
C LEU A 54 2.36 -10.06 1.65
N MET A 55 3.57 -10.59 1.86
CA MET A 55 4.23 -10.57 3.18
C MET A 55 4.94 -9.27 3.50
N ILE A 56 5.35 -8.49 2.49
CA ILE A 56 6.18 -7.30 2.70
C ILE A 56 5.50 -6.05 2.18
N LEU A 57 5.14 -5.99 0.89
CA LEU A 57 4.64 -4.73 0.30
C LEU A 57 3.26 -4.34 0.84
N THR A 58 2.35 -5.30 0.98
CA THR A 58 1.00 -5.05 1.50
C THR A 58 1.01 -4.52 2.95
N PRO A 59 1.70 -5.16 3.90
CA PRO A 59 1.83 -4.61 5.24
C PRO A 59 2.63 -3.31 5.28
N ALA A 60 3.65 -3.12 4.43
CA ALA A 60 4.36 -1.86 4.34
C ALA A 60 3.43 -0.70 3.95
N LEU A 61 2.55 -0.91 2.96
CA LEU A 61 1.54 0.07 2.55
C LEU A 61 0.62 0.47 3.72
N VAL A 62 0.12 -0.53 4.47
CA VAL A 62 -0.76 -0.31 5.62
C VAL A 62 -0.03 0.39 6.77
N LEU A 63 1.20 -0.01 7.07
CA LEU A 63 2.01 0.59 8.14
C LEU A 63 2.33 2.05 7.83
N VAL A 64 2.75 2.37 6.61
CA VAL A 64 3.00 3.74 6.19
C VAL A 64 1.74 4.61 6.38
N TRP A 65 0.58 4.08 6.04
CA TRP A 65 -0.70 4.77 6.25
C TRP A 65 -1.08 4.92 7.74
N LEU A 66 -0.93 3.87 8.56
CA LEU A 66 -1.27 3.89 9.99
C LEU A 66 -0.36 4.83 10.80
N ILE A 67 0.92 4.87 10.46
CA ILE A 67 1.95 5.63 11.20
C ILE A 67 2.00 7.10 10.71
N ALA A 68 0.97 7.56 9.98
CA ALA A 68 0.88 8.90 9.40
C ALA A 68 1.10 10.03 10.41
N ALA A 69 0.59 9.88 11.64
CA ALA A 69 0.77 10.87 12.72
C ALA A 69 2.25 11.11 13.04
N TRP A 70 3.05 10.04 13.03
CA TRP A 70 4.47 10.10 13.35
C TRP A 70 5.29 10.50 12.12
N LEU A 71 5.00 9.95 10.94
CA LEU A 71 5.68 10.31 9.68
C LEU A 71 5.48 11.79 9.35
N ARG A 72 4.25 12.31 9.45
CA ARG A 72 3.95 13.73 9.22
C ARG A 72 4.80 14.66 10.10
N ARG A 73 5.08 14.26 11.36
CA ARG A 73 5.92 15.05 12.26
C ARG A 73 7.39 15.09 11.83
N ARG A 74 7.85 14.08 11.08
CA ARG A 74 9.24 13.96 10.61
C ARG A 74 9.47 14.59 9.24
N VAL A 75 8.58 14.32 8.28
CA VAL A 75 8.76 14.70 6.86
C VAL A 75 7.77 15.75 6.37
N GLY A 76 6.89 16.25 7.26
CA GLY A 76 5.83 17.18 6.90
C GLY A 76 4.65 16.52 6.17
N GLU A 77 3.63 17.30 5.86
CA GLU A 77 2.43 16.80 5.16
C GLU A 77 2.75 16.38 3.72
N THR A 78 3.44 17.22 2.95
CA THR A 78 3.82 16.92 1.56
C THR A 78 4.72 15.69 1.48
N GLY A 79 5.70 15.57 2.37
CA GLY A 79 6.62 14.42 2.40
C GLY A 79 5.90 13.11 2.75
N TYR A 80 4.91 13.16 3.66
CA TYR A 80 4.07 12.00 3.94
C TYR A 80 3.31 11.54 2.69
N TRP A 81 2.68 12.46 1.95
CA TRP A 81 1.92 12.12 0.74
C TRP A 81 2.81 11.57 -0.37
N GLN A 82 4.02 12.11 -0.54
CA GLN A 82 5.01 11.58 -1.49
C GLN A 82 5.44 10.16 -1.11
N LEU A 83 5.70 9.90 0.18
CA LEU A 83 6.11 8.58 0.66
C LEU A 83 4.98 7.57 0.50
N LEU A 84 3.75 7.91 0.91
CA LEU A 84 2.58 7.05 0.71
C LEU A 84 2.35 6.76 -0.77
N GLY A 85 2.45 7.79 -1.64
CA GLY A 85 2.28 7.64 -3.08
C GLY A 85 3.34 6.74 -3.71
N LEU A 86 4.60 6.89 -3.31
CA LEU A 86 5.70 6.05 -3.79
C LEU A 86 5.51 4.59 -3.39
N VAL A 87 5.15 4.34 -2.12
CA VAL A 87 4.87 2.99 -1.63
C VAL A 87 3.66 2.38 -2.35
N ALA A 88 2.61 3.17 -2.58
CA ALA A 88 1.44 2.75 -3.34
C ALA A 88 1.78 2.41 -4.80
N MET A 89 2.65 3.19 -5.46
CA MET A 89 3.10 2.91 -6.83
C MET A 89 3.92 1.61 -6.90
N ILE A 90 4.86 1.40 -5.98
CA ILE A 90 5.66 0.17 -5.92
C ILE A 90 4.74 -1.04 -5.68
N TRP A 91 3.82 -0.92 -4.73
CA TRP A 91 2.84 -1.97 -4.44
C TRP A 91 1.99 -2.29 -5.67
N THR A 92 1.45 -1.27 -6.35
CA THR A 92 0.62 -1.44 -7.55
C THR A 92 1.41 -2.08 -8.69
N GLY A 93 2.66 -1.66 -8.90
CA GLY A 93 3.54 -2.25 -9.91
C GLY A 93 3.83 -3.72 -9.63
N SER A 94 4.09 -4.08 -8.37
CA SER A 94 4.27 -5.48 -7.98
C SER A 94 3.01 -6.31 -8.23
N VAL A 95 1.84 -5.81 -7.84
CA VAL A 95 0.55 -6.48 -8.06
C VAL A 95 0.33 -6.75 -9.55
N LEU A 96 0.57 -5.73 -10.38
CA LEU A 96 0.37 -5.81 -11.83
C LEU A 96 1.33 -6.81 -12.47
N VAL A 97 2.62 -6.75 -12.13
CA VAL A 97 3.62 -7.71 -12.63
C VAL A 97 3.26 -9.13 -12.19
N THR A 98 2.91 -9.35 -10.92
CA THR A 98 2.47 -10.66 -10.43
C THR A 98 1.27 -11.17 -11.24
N ARG A 99 0.25 -10.35 -11.48
CA ARG A 99 -0.90 -10.74 -12.31
C ARG A 99 -0.49 -11.11 -13.74
N THR A 100 0.36 -10.33 -14.39
CA THR A 100 0.81 -10.62 -15.76
C THR A 100 1.63 -11.91 -15.88
N LEU A 101 2.38 -12.27 -14.83
CA LEU A 101 3.17 -13.50 -14.79
C LEU A 101 2.33 -14.74 -14.48
N VAL A 102 1.17 -14.53 -13.85
CA VAL A 102 0.27 -15.58 -13.38
C VAL A 102 -0.77 -15.95 -14.43
N GLY A 103 -1.20 -14.99 -15.28
CA GLY A 103 -2.25 -15.18 -16.28
C GLY A 103 -3.61 -14.79 -15.75
#